data_AF-A0A834SLS8-F1
#
_entry.id   AF-A0A834SLS8-F1
#
_cell.length_a   1.000
_cell.length_b   1.000
_cell.length_c   1.000
_cell.angle_alpha   90.00
_cell.angle_beta   90.00
_cell.angle_gamma   90.00
#
_symmetry.space_group_name_H-M   'P 1'
#
loop_
_entity.id
_entity.type
_entity.pdbx_description
1 polymer ?
#
loop_
_entity_poly.entity_id
_entity_poly.type
_entity_poly.pdbx_seq_one_letter_code
_entity_poly.pdbx_strand_id
1 'polypeptide(L)'
;MMKEEKLFQTQGGPIILSQVENEYGPMEWEYGAPGKAYAKWAASMAVGLDTGVPWVMCKQDDAPDPVINSCNGFYCENFTPNKNYKPKMWTENWTGWYTAFGSAIPHRPAEDLAFSVARFIQNGGSFVNYYMYHGGTNFDRTSGGLFIATSYDYDAPIDEYGLLNEPKWGHLRDLHKAIKLCEPVLVSVDPQVTWPGTNLEVHVFKTESGACAAFLANYDTKSSAKITFGNRQYDLPPWSISILPDCKTEVFNTARVNCLMQKLGAQSSQMKMTPVDGSFSWESYNEEPASSSEDDPITANVLWEQINVTRDSSDYLWYMTE
;
A
#
# COMPACT_ATOMS: atom_id res chain seq x y z
N MET A 1 -3.81 -11.71 -24.31
CA MET A 1 -4.83 -11.66 -23.24
C MET A 1 -5.36 -10.26 -22.96
N MET A 2 -4.69 -9.38 -22.19
CA MET A 2 -5.29 -8.09 -21.77
C MET A 2 -5.81 -7.21 -22.93
N LYS A 3 -5.05 -7.11 -24.03
CA LYS A 3 -5.46 -6.40 -25.25
C LYS A 3 -6.62 -7.06 -25.99
N GLU A 4 -6.63 -8.39 -26.04
CA GLU A 4 -7.66 -9.19 -26.72
C GLU A 4 -9.01 -9.03 -26.01
N GLU A 5 -8.97 -8.99 -24.67
CA GLU A 5 -10.12 -8.76 -23.79
C GLU A 5 -10.48 -7.27 -23.63
N LYS A 6 -9.79 -6.36 -24.33
CA LYS A 6 -10.01 -4.91 -24.32
C LYS A 6 -9.98 -4.28 -22.91
N LEU A 7 -9.07 -4.74 -22.07
CA LEU A 7 -9.02 -4.32 -20.66
C LEU A 7 -8.23 -3.02 -20.43
N PHE A 8 -7.46 -2.53 -21.40
CA PHE A 8 -6.80 -1.23 -21.28
C PHE A 8 -7.77 -0.06 -21.46
N GLN A 9 -7.54 1.04 -20.73
CA GLN A 9 -8.42 2.22 -20.76
C GLN A 9 -8.54 2.82 -22.16
N THR A 10 -7.49 2.78 -22.96
CA THR A 10 -7.50 3.18 -24.37
C THR A 10 -8.41 2.33 -25.26
N GLN A 11 -8.77 1.13 -24.82
CA GLN A 11 -9.72 0.23 -25.46
C GLN A 11 -11.13 0.27 -24.81
N GLY A 12 -11.33 1.13 -23.81
CA GLY A 12 -12.56 1.23 -23.02
C GLY A 12 -12.58 0.38 -21.74
N GLY A 13 -11.48 -0.29 -21.41
CA GLY A 13 -11.37 -1.13 -20.20
C GLY A 13 -10.91 -0.38 -18.95
N PRO A 14 -10.72 -1.08 -17.82
CA PRO A 14 -10.41 -0.45 -16.53
C PRO A 14 -8.91 -0.20 -16.26
N ILE A 15 -7.99 -0.80 -17.03
CA ILE A 15 -6.55 -0.72 -16.73
C ILE A 15 -5.99 0.64 -17.17
N ILE A 16 -5.59 1.47 -16.20
CA ILE A 16 -5.04 2.83 -16.42
C ILE A 16 -3.52 2.92 -16.26
N LEU A 17 -2.88 1.89 -15.71
CA LEU A 17 -1.46 1.86 -15.36
C LEU A 17 -0.98 0.40 -15.35
N SER A 18 0.28 0.17 -15.71
CA SER A 18 0.92 -1.14 -15.57
C SER A 18 2.30 -0.98 -14.95
N GLN A 19 2.74 -1.94 -14.14
CA GLN A 19 4.07 -1.94 -13.55
C GLN A 19 4.94 -3.01 -14.19
N VAL A 20 6.17 -2.65 -14.55
CA VAL A 20 7.23 -3.59 -14.93
C VAL A 20 8.22 -3.65 -13.79
N GLU A 21 8.70 -4.85 -13.45
CA GLU A 21 9.56 -5.08 -12.28
C GLU A 21 8.92 -4.67 -10.93
N ASN A 22 9.61 -4.95 -9.82
CA ASN A 22 9.17 -4.51 -8.50
C ASN A 22 10.35 -4.21 -7.57
N GLU A 23 10.49 -2.96 -7.15
CA GLU A 23 11.56 -2.48 -6.26
C GLU A 23 12.96 -2.92 -6.69
N TYR A 24 13.24 -2.86 -8.00
CA TYR A 24 14.50 -3.34 -8.55
C TYR A 24 15.68 -2.39 -8.30
N GLY A 25 15.45 -1.09 -8.07
CA GLY A 25 16.51 -0.09 -7.90
C GLY A 25 17.58 -0.45 -6.85
N PRO A 26 17.22 -0.94 -5.64
CA PRO A 26 18.18 -1.48 -4.69
C PRO A 26 19.02 -2.65 -5.23
N MET A 27 18.39 -3.58 -5.96
CA MET A 27 19.09 -4.72 -6.57
C MET A 27 19.99 -4.27 -7.73
N GLU A 28 19.53 -3.33 -8.55
CA GLU A 28 20.33 -2.70 -9.59
C GLU A 28 21.61 -2.10 -9.04
N TRP A 29 21.51 -1.38 -7.92
CA TRP A 29 22.67 -0.79 -7.26
C TRP A 29 23.69 -1.85 -6.86
N GLU A 30 23.26 -2.98 -6.31
CA GLU A 30 24.12 -4.10 -5.95
C GLU A 30 24.77 -4.78 -7.17
N TYR A 31 24.00 -4.97 -8.26
CA TYR A 31 24.49 -5.63 -9.47
C TYR A 31 25.31 -4.71 -10.38
N GLY A 32 25.22 -3.39 -10.23
CA GLY A 32 25.99 -2.42 -10.99
C GLY A 32 25.63 -2.39 -12.48
N ALA A 33 26.63 -2.51 -13.37
CA ALA A 33 26.42 -2.33 -14.81
C ALA A 33 25.46 -3.36 -15.45
N PRO A 34 25.51 -4.66 -15.12
CA PRO A 34 24.48 -5.62 -15.52
C PRO A 34 23.06 -5.23 -15.08
N GLY A 35 22.90 -4.76 -13.84
CA GLY A 35 21.59 -4.30 -13.33
C GLY A 35 21.05 -3.12 -14.14
N LYS A 36 21.90 -2.13 -14.42
CA LYS A 36 21.55 -0.98 -15.30
C LYS A 36 21.12 -1.39 -16.70
N ALA A 37 21.82 -2.37 -17.28
CA ALA A 37 21.48 -2.88 -18.61
C ALA A 37 20.12 -3.60 -18.58
N TYR A 38 19.86 -4.37 -17.52
CA TYR A 38 18.59 -5.05 -17.32
C TYR A 38 17.42 -4.08 -17.11
N ALA A 39 17.55 -3.10 -16.21
CA ALA A 39 16.48 -2.13 -15.94
C ALA A 39 16.06 -1.37 -17.21
N LYS A 40 17.05 -0.96 -18.03
CA LYS A 40 16.79 -0.34 -19.34
C LYS A 40 16.09 -1.28 -20.32
N TRP A 41 16.53 -2.53 -20.37
CA TRP A 41 15.90 -3.55 -21.22
C TRP A 41 14.45 -3.80 -20.80
N ALA A 42 14.19 -3.99 -19.50
CA ALA A 42 12.87 -4.28 -18.97
C ALA A 42 11.88 -3.14 -19.26
N ALA A 43 12.29 -1.90 -19.01
CA ALA A 43 11.50 -0.72 -19.34
C ALA A 43 11.23 -0.60 -20.85
N SER A 44 12.25 -0.79 -21.69
CA SER A 44 12.11 -0.71 -23.16
C SER A 44 11.19 -1.79 -23.71
N MET A 45 11.30 -3.02 -23.19
CA MET A 45 10.45 -4.14 -23.54
C MET A 45 9.00 -3.85 -23.17
N ALA A 46 8.74 -3.43 -21.93
CA ALA A 46 7.39 -3.13 -21.44
C ALA A 46 6.72 -2.01 -22.25
N VAL A 47 7.42 -0.91 -22.51
CA VAL A 47 6.93 0.19 -23.36
C VAL A 47 6.67 -0.30 -24.78
N GLY A 48 7.54 -1.15 -25.33
CA GLY A 48 7.39 -1.76 -26.66
C GLY A 48 6.18 -2.70 -26.80
N LEU A 49 5.55 -3.14 -25.70
CA LEU A 49 4.28 -3.88 -25.74
C LEU A 49 3.10 -3.00 -26.16
N ASP A 50 3.25 -1.67 -26.19
CA ASP A 50 2.28 -0.69 -26.68
C ASP A 50 0.88 -0.86 -26.07
N THR A 51 0.81 -0.92 -24.74
CA THR A 51 -0.45 -1.09 -23.99
C THR A 51 -1.41 0.10 -24.14
N GLY A 52 -0.91 1.25 -24.60
CA GLY A 52 -1.66 2.50 -24.73
C GLY A 52 -1.84 3.27 -23.42
N VAL A 53 -1.43 2.71 -22.27
CA VAL A 53 -1.47 3.36 -20.96
C VAL A 53 -0.06 3.47 -20.36
N PRO A 54 0.19 4.38 -19.39
CA PRO A 54 1.51 4.55 -18.81
C PRO A 54 2.06 3.30 -18.11
N TRP A 55 3.39 3.21 -18.07
CA TRP A 55 4.13 2.23 -17.28
C TRP A 55 4.76 2.88 -16.05
N VAL A 56 4.82 2.14 -14.95
CA VAL A 56 5.47 2.55 -13.70
C VAL A 56 6.55 1.54 -13.28
N MET A 57 7.55 2.00 -12.52
CA MET A 57 8.52 1.19 -11.78
C MET A 57 8.65 1.73 -10.36
N CYS A 58 8.30 0.95 -9.34
CA CYS A 58 8.42 1.37 -7.95
C CYS A 58 9.87 1.26 -7.45
N LYS A 59 10.29 2.22 -6.59
CA LYS A 59 11.67 2.35 -6.08
C LYS A 59 12.76 2.23 -7.16
N GLN A 60 12.54 2.87 -8.30
CA GLN A 60 13.47 2.87 -9.43
C GLN A 60 13.86 4.30 -9.81
N ASP A 61 14.85 4.87 -9.13
CA ASP A 61 15.20 6.29 -9.27
C ASP A 61 15.62 6.69 -10.69
N ASP A 62 16.23 5.78 -11.45
CA ASP A 62 16.69 6.03 -12.81
C ASP A 62 15.79 5.43 -13.91
N ALA A 63 14.52 5.15 -13.60
CA ALA A 63 13.55 4.63 -14.57
C ALA A 63 13.55 5.47 -15.87
N PRO A 64 13.85 4.87 -17.03
CA PRO A 64 14.00 5.61 -18.28
C PRO A 64 12.65 6.09 -18.80
N ASP A 65 12.64 7.20 -19.55
CA ASP A 65 11.42 7.66 -20.19
C ASP A 65 10.87 6.63 -21.20
N PRO A 66 9.54 6.51 -21.34
CA PRO A 66 8.48 7.29 -20.67
C PRO A 66 8.01 6.72 -19.31
N VAL A 67 8.72 5.73 -18.73
CA VAL A 67 8.29 5.05 -17.49
C VAL A 67 8.33 6.00 -16.29
N ILE A 68 7.28 5.95 -15.47
CA ILE A 68 7.16 6.76 -14.26
C ILE A 68 7.82 6.00 -13.10
N ASN A 69 8.75 6.62 -12.36
CA ASN A 69 9.17 6.04 -11.09
C ASN A 69 8.18 6.40 -9.98
N SER A 70 7.92 5.46 -9.07
CA SER A 70 7.01 5.66 -7.94
C SER A 70 7.65 5.30 -6.60
N CYS A 71 6.97 5.69 -5.53
CA CYS A 71 7.40 5.44 -4.16
C CYS A 71 6.55 4.36 -3.48
N ASN A 72 7.19 3.64 -2.56
CA ASN A 72 6.59 2.65 -1.66
C ASN A 72 7.06 2.95 -0.23
N GLY A 73 6.20 2.78 0.76
CA GLY A 73 6.55 3.01 2.15
C GLY A 73 5.36 3.34 3.05
N PHE A 74 5.65 3.66 4.32
CA PHE A 74 4.67 4.25 5.24
C PHE A 74 4.38 5.72 4.93
N TYR A 75 5.37 6.43 4.38
CA TYR A 75 5.26 7.83 3.95
C TYR A 75 6.08 8.06 2.69
N CYS A 76 5.52 8.84 1.76
CA CYS A 76 6.17 9.21 0.50
C CYS A 76 6.02 10.72 0.20
N GLU A 77 5.72 11.55 1.20
CA GLU A 77 5.46 12.98 1.04
C GLU A 77 6.64 13.75 0.45
N ASN A 78 7.87 13.27 0.64
CA ASN A 78 9.08 13.91 0.10
C ASN A 78 9.58 13.27 -1.21
N PHE A 79 8.95 12.18 -1.66
CA PHE A 79 9.28 11.58 -2.94
C PHE A 79 9.06 12.59 -4.07
N THR A 80 10.00 12.64 -5.01
CA THR A 80 9.89 13.42 -6.24
C THR A 80 10.23 12.48 -7.40
N PRO A 81 9.41 12.44 -8.46
CA PRO A 81 9.73 11.62 -9.63
C PRO A 81 11.01 12.14 -10.29
N ASN A 82 11.67 11.27 -11.06
CA ASN A 82 13.00 11.55 -11.62
C ASN A 82 13.01 12.61 -12.74
N LYS A 83 11.83 13.11 -13.13
CA LYS A 83 11.61 14.19 -14.12
C LYS A 83 10.41 15.04 -13.72
N ASN A 84 10.51 16.35 -13.92
CA ASN A 84 9.47 17.32 -13.52
C ASN A 84 8.13 17.16 -14.25
N TYR A 85 8.09 16.55 -15.44
CA TYR A 85 6.84 16.29 -16.18
C TYR A 85 6.16 14.98 -15.80
N LYS A 86 6.75 14.19 -14.90
CA LYS A 86 6.14 12.94 -14.42
C LYS A 86 5.29 13.25 -13.17
N PRO A 87 4.13 12.61 -13.00
CA PRO A 87 3.32 12.78 -11.80
C PRO A 87 3.99 12.10 -10.59
N LYS A 88 3.73 12.64 -9.40
CA LYS A 88 4.14 12.03 -8.14
C LYS A 88 3.16 10.93 -7.74
N MET A 89 3.64 9.69 -7.73
CA MET A 89 2.84 8.49 -7.51
C MET A 89 3.36 7.66 -6.33
N TRP A 90 2.44 7.20 -5.49
CA TRP A 90 2.70 6.31 -4.36
C TRP A 90 1.97 4.98 -4.59
N THR A 91 2.73 3.97 -5.03
CA THR A 91 2.22 2.66 -5.44
C THR A 91 1.93 1.74 -4.25
N GLU A 92 2.62 1.91 -3.13
CA GLU A 92 2.35 1.13 -1.91
C GLU A 92 2.39 2.00 -0.66
N ASN A 93 1.23 2.47 -0.22
CA ASN A 93 1.04 3.01 1.12
C ASN A 93 0.72 1.87 2.07
N TRP A 94 1.71 1.45 2.86
CA TRP A 94 1.60 0.27 3.70
C TRP A 94 0.56 0.46 4.82
N THR A 95 -0.55 -0.29 4.77
CA THR A 95 -1.66 -0.15 5.72
C THR A 95 -1.43 -0.78 7.08
N GLY A 96 -0.34 -1.54 7.20
CA GLY A 96 0.11 -2.35 8.31
C GLY A 96 1.38 -3.07 7.88
N TRP A 97 1.49 -4.38 8.18
CA TRP A 97 2.58 -5.22 7.73
C TRP A 97 2.12 -6.68 7.61
N TYR A 98 2.87 -7.51 6.90
CA TYR A 98 2.57 -8.95 6.82
C TYR A 98 2.77 -9.62 8.19
N THR A 99 2.01 -10.69 8.43
CA THR A 99 2.22 -11.59 9.57
C THR A 99 3.16 -12.72 9.17
N ALA A 100 4.18 -12.98 9.96
CA ALA A 100 5.06 -14.14 9.79
C ALA A 100 4.77 -15.20 10.86
N PHE A 101 4.95 -16.48 10.52
CA PHE A 101 4.87 -17.56 11.51
C PHE A 101 5.83 -17.29 12.68
N GLY A 102 5.31 -17.34 13.90
CA GLY A 102 6.06 -17.03 15.12
C GLY A 102 6.17 -15.53 15.48
N SER A 103 5.57 -14.64 14.69
CA SER A 103 5.55 -13.19 14.95
C SER A 103 4.18 -12.71 15.47
N ALA A 104 4.16 -11.52 16.07
CA ALA A 104 2.91 -10.84 16.43
C ALA A 104 2.21 -10.25 15.19
N ILE A 105 0.91 -10.01 15.28
CA ILE A 105 0.12 -9.34 14.24
C ILE A 105 0.42 -7.83 14.26
N PRO A 106 1.03 -7.26 13.21
CA PRO A 106 1.37 -5.84 13.18
C PRO A 106 0.15 -4.98 12.84
N HIS A 107 0.03 -3.81 13.46
CA HIS A 107 -1.04 -2.85 13.20
C HIS A 107 -0.51 -1.44 12.92
N ARG A 108 -1.21 -0.67 12.09
CA ARG A 108 -0.98 0.75 11.83
C ARG A 108 -2.27 1.55 12.10
N PRO A 109 -2.22 2.60 12.95
CA PRO A 109 -3.39 3.41 13.25
C PRO A 109 -4.05 4.04 12.02
N ALA A 110 -5.38 4.13 12.02
CA ALA A 110 -6.16 4.76 10.96
C ALA A 110 -5.82 6.25 10.80
N GLU A 111 -5.56 6.92 11.91
CA GLU A 111 -5.20 8.33 12.00
C GLU A 111 -3.86 8.61 11.33
N ASP A 112 -2.88 7.75 11.58
CA ASP A 112 -1.55 7.86 10.95
C ASP A 112 -1.61 7.57 9.45
N LEU A 113 -2.35 6.53 9.06
CA LEU A 113 -2.55 6.20 7.66
C LEU A 113 -3.24 7.36 6.92
N ALA A 114 -4.30 7.94 7.49
CA ALA A 114 -4.96 9.12 6.95
C ALA A 114 -4.04 10.35 6.88
N PHE A 115 -3.24 10.57 7.92
CA PHE A 115 -2.23 11.63 7.97
C PHE A 115 -1.20 11.48 6.85
N SER A 116 -0.67 10.27 6.65
CA SER A 116 0.32 10.00 5.60
C SER A 116 -0.20 10.32 4.20
N VAL A 117 -1.46 9.97 3.91
CA VAL A 117 -2.13 10.27 2.64
C VAL A 117 -2.35 11.77 2.48
N ALA A 118 -2.90 12.44 3.49
CA ALA A 118 -3.13 13.89 3.43
C ALA A 118 -1.82 14.66 3.24
N ARG A 119 -0.74 14.21 3.90
CA ARG A 119 0.61 14.80 3.79
C ARG A 119 1.22 14.60 2.40
N PHE A 120 0.95 13.46 1.77
CA PHE A 120 1.37 13.22 0.39
C PHE A 120 0.59 14.08 -0.61
N ILE A 121 -0.74 14.11 -0.50
CA ILE A 121 -1.62 14.87 -1.41
C ILE A 121 -1.37 16.38 -1.31
N GLN A 122 -1.25 16.93 -0.09
CA GLN A 122 -1.01 18.37 0.08
C GLN A 122 0.31 18.82 -0.60
N ASN A 123 1.29 17.91 -0.73
CA ASN A 123 2.59 18.16 -1.34
C ASN A 123 2.68 17.67 -2.81
N GLY A 124 1.61 17.90 -3.58
CA GLY A 124 1.54 17.59 -5.02
C GLY A 124 1.40 16.11 -5.37
N GLY A 125 1.11 15.25 -4.38
CA GLY A 125 0.82 13.85 -4.62
C GLY A 125 -0.47 13.66 -5.42
N SER A 126 -0.43 12.79 -6.43
CA SER A 126 -1.54 12.65 -7.40
C SER A 126 -2.09 11.23 -7.57
N PHE A 127 -1.38 10.23 -7.04
CA PHE A 127 -1.81 8.84 -7.00
C PHE A 127 -1.35 8.21 -5.70
N VAL A 128 -2.27 7.56 -4.98
CA VAL A 128 -1.98 6.80 -3.76
C VAL A 128 -2.74 5.48 -3.81
N ASN A 129 -2.03 4.39 -3.61
CA ASN A 129 -2.61 3.05 -3.50
C ASN A 129 -2.34 2.47 -2.10
N TYR A 130 -3.37 1.88 -1.48
CA TYR A 130 -3.23 1.20 -0.20
C TYR A 130 -2.72 -0.22 -0.42
N TYR A 131 -1.56 -0.52 0.14
CA TYR A 131 -1.00 -1.87 0.17
C TYR A 131 -1.09 -2.38 1.62
N MET A 132 -2.13 -3.10 2.03
CA MET A 132 -3.23 -3.65 1.23
C MET A 132 -4.55 -2.93 1.52
N TYR A 133 -5.40 -2.76 0.49
CA TYR A 133 -6.80 -2.39 0.73
C TYR A 133 -7.63 -3.58 1.24
N HIS A 134 -7.37 -4.77 0.68
CA HIS A 134 -7.75 -6.07 1.19
C HIS A 134 -6.54 -7.00 1.05
N GLY A 135 -6.09 -7.57 2.15
CA GLY A 135 -4.93 -8.47 2.15
C GLY A 135 -5.30 -9.92 1.83
N GLY A 136 -6.26 -10.47 2.57
CA GLY A 136 -6.80 -11.81 2.31
C GLY A 136 -5.97 -12.94 2.91
N THR A 137 -5.94 -14.08 2.21
CA THR A 137 -5.33 -15.33 2.69
C THR A 137 -4.40 -15.91 1.63
N ASN A 138 -3.20 -16.30 2.04
CA ASN A 138 -2.29 -17.14 1.27
C ASN A 138 -2.82 -18.58 1.30
N PHE A 139 -3.71 -18.92 0.38
CA PHE A 139 -4.27 -20.27 0.31
C PHE A 139 -3.23 -21.29 -0.15
N ASP A 140 -3.39 -22.50 0.35
CA ASP A 140 -2.58 -23.66 -0.05
C ASP A 140 -1.07 -23.42 0.17
N ARG A 141 -0.21 -24.15 -0.54
CA ARG A 141 1.25 -24.18 -0.31
C ARG A 141 2.11 -23.32 -1.24
N THR A 142 1.54 -22.75 -2.32
CA THR A 142 2.32 -22.00 -3.34
C THR A 142 2.05 -20.48 -3.33
N SER A 143 1.29 -19.99 -2.34
CA SER A 143 0.94 -18.57 -2.25
C SER A 143 1.84 -17.79 -1.29
N GLY A 144 2.10 -18.34 -0.09
CA GLY A 144 2.85 -17.66 0.97
C GLY A 144 4.35 -17.61 0.67
N GLY A 145 4.98 -16.46 0.92
CA GLY A 145 6.44 -16.32 0.88
C GLY A 145 7.12 -17.00 2.07
N LEU A 146 8.46 -16.92 2.10
CA LEU A 146 9.28 -17.48 3.17
C LEU A 146 8.80 -17.05 4.57
N PHE A 147 8.31 -18.01 5.37
CA PHE A 147 7.75 -17.82 6.72
C PHE A 147 6.55 -16.86 6.82
N ILE A 148 5.94 -16.45 5.71
CA ILE A 148 4.72 -15.64 5.74
C ILE A 148 3.56 -16.54 6.19
N ALA A 149 2.75 -16.02 7.12
CA ALA A 149 1.60 -16.75 7.63
C ALA A 149 0.55 -16.97 6.52
N THR A 150 -0.33 -17.94 6.75
CA THR A 150 -1.51 -18.16 5.90
C THR A 150 -2.38 -16.90 5.84
N SER A 151 -2.55 -16.20 6.97
CA SER A 151 -3.23 -14.89 7.00
C SER A 151 -2.35 -13.82 6.36
N TYR A 152 -2.91 -13.10 5.40
CA TYR A 152 -2.31 -11.92 4.79
C TYR A 152 -3.11 -10.65 5.10
N ASP A 153 -3.77 -10.59 6.26
CA ASP A 153 -4.67 -9.49 6.68
C ASP A 153 -4.09 -8.08 6.50
N TYR A 154 -2.81 -7.89 6.85
CA TYR A 154 -2.07 -6.63 6.69
C TYR A 154 -2.62 -5.43 7.47
N ASP A 155 -3.52 -5.66 8.45
CA ASP A 155 -4.32 -4.62 9.09
C ASP A 155 -5.04 -3.75 8.04
N ALA A 156 -5.48 -4.37 6.95
CA ALA A 156 -6.07 -3.70 5.82
C ALA A 156 -7.43 -3.06 6.17
N PRO A 157 -7.89 -2.04 5.43
CA PRO A 157 -9.25 -1.49 5.56
C PRO A 157 -10.36 -2.53 5.38
N ILE A 158 -10.12 -3.57 4.58
CA ILE A 158 -10.96 -4.76 4.51
C ILE A 158 -10.12 -5.93 5.03
N ASP A 159 -10.56 -6.55 6.11
CA ASP A 159 -9.80 -7.63 6.77
C ASP A 159 -9.70 -8.90 5.91
N GLU A 160 -8.96 -9.89 6.42
CA GLU A 160 -8.78 -11.21 5.78
C GLU A 160 -10.09 -11.85 5.31
N TYR A 161 -11.19 -11.66 6.05
CA TYR A 161 -12.47 -12.31 5.80
C TYR A 161 -13.42 -11.47 4.94
N GLY A 162 -12.97 -10.29 4.47
CA GLY A 162 -13.77 -9.40 3.64
C GLY A 162 -14.70 -8.47 4.42
N LEU A 163 -14.54 -8.36 5.74
CA LEU A 163 -15.33 -7.45 6.57
C LEU A 163 -14.63 -6.08 6.68
N LEU A 164 -15.42 -5.05 7.02
CA LEU A 164 -14.91 -3.69 7.15
C LEU A 164 -14.13 -3.55 8.47
N ASN A 165 -12.84 -3.26 8.38
CA ASN A 165 -11.99 -2.98 9.54
C ASN A 165 -12.25 -1.54 10.01
N GLU A 166 -13.24 -1.36 10.88
CA GLU A 166 -13.57 -0.07 11.48
C GLU A 166 -12.72 0.21 12.73
N PRO A 167 -12.25 1.46 12.94
CA PRO A 167 -12.65 2.67 12.23
C PRO A 167 -11.81 2.98 10.97
N LYS A 168 -10.83 2.13 10.60
CA LYS A 168 -9.88 2.42 9.51
C LYS A 168 -10.59 2.62 8.18
N TRP A 169 -11.48 1.71 7.81
CA TRP A 169 -12.24 1.82 6.56
C TRP A 169 -13.07 3.10 6.49
N GLY A 170 -13.89 3.37 7.50
CA GLY A 170 -14.77 4.53 7.54
C GLY A 170 -14.01 5.85 7.57
N HIS A 171 -12.90 5.90 8.31
CA HIS A 171 -12.06 7.10 8.40
C HIS A 171 -11.36 7.42 7.07
N LEU A 172 -10.84 6.40 6.37
CA LEU A 172 -10.25 6.59 5.05
C LEU A 172 -11.30 6.94 4.00
N ARG A 173 -12.50 6.35 4.05
CA ARG A 173 -13.63 6.74 3.20
C ARG A 173 -13.95 8.23 3.34
N ASP A 174 -13.98 8.74 4.56
CA ASP A 174 -14.32 10.15 4.81
C ASP A 174 -13.16 11.09 4.44
N LEU A 175 -11.91 10.65 4.59
CA LEU A 175 -10.74 11.31 3.97
C LEU A 175 -10.90 11.41 2.45
N HIS A 176 -11.26 10.32 1.76
CA HIS A 176 -11.44 10.32 0.29
C HIS A 176 -12.53 11.28 -0.14
N LYS A 177 -13.66 11.35 0.59
CA LYS A 177 -14.70 12.34 0.34
C LYS A 177 -14.16 13.76 0.46
N ALA A 178 -13.36 14.05 1.48
CA ALA A 178 -12.73 15.36 1.65
C ALA A 178 -11.77 15.70 0.49
N ILE A 179 -10.96 14.74 0.04
CA ILE A 179 -10.08 14.89 -1.12
C ILE A 179 -10.90 15.14 -2.40
N LYS A 180 -12.00 14.41 -2.60
CA LYS A 180 -12.89 14.60 -3.76
C LYS A 180 -13.54 15.98 -3.80
N LEU A 181 -13.87 16.56 -2.65
CA LEU A 181 -14.32 17.96 -2.59
C LEU A 181 -13.21 18.94 -3.01
N CYS A 182 -11.94 18.62 -2.78
CA CYS A 182 -10.79 19.44 -3.17
C CYS A 182 -10.34 19.20 -4.62
N GLU A 183 -10.71 18.06 -5.23
CA GLU A 183 -10.18 17.56 -6.52
C GLU A 183 -10.19 18.60 -7.64
N PRO A 184 -11.26 19.38 -7.90
CA PRO A 184 -11.26 20.38 -8.98
C PRO A 184 -10.14 21.42 -8.86
N VAL A 185 -9.77 21.77 -7.63
CA VAL A 185 -8.70 22.74 -7.35
C VAL A 185 -7.34 22.04 -7.37
N LEU A 186 -7.23 20.84 -6.77
CA LEU A 186 -5.99 20.05 -6.72
C LEU A 186 -5.44 19.74 -8.11
N VAL A 187 -6.29 19.47 -9.10
CA VAL A 187 -5.86 19.13 -10.47
C VAL A 187 -5.56 20.34 -11.35
N SER A 188 -5.78 21.55 -10.84
CA SER A 188 -5.70 22.79 -11.65
C SER A 188 -4.48 23.65 -11.31
N VAL A 189 -3.89 23.51 -10.12
CA VAL A 189 -2.79 24.35 -9.63
C VAL A 189 -1.89 23.58 -8.67
N ASP A 190 -0.65 24.04 -8.54
CA ASP A 190 0.28 23.59 -7.50
C ASP A 190 0.03 24.29 -6.16
N PRO A 191 0.38 23.65 -5.02
CA PRO A 191 0.19 24.24 -3.70
C PRO A 191 1.15 25.41 -3.44
N GLN A 192 0.65 26.41 -2.74
CA GLN A 192 1.46 27.45 -2.09
C GLN A 192 1.62 27.10 -0.60
N VAL A 193 2.87 27.01 -0.14
CA VAL A 193 3.18 26.57 1.23
C VAL A 193 3.56 27.76 2.11
N THR A 194 3.06 27.76 3.34
CA THR A 194 3.42 28.75 4.38
C THR A 194 3.66 28.07 5.72
N TRP A 195 4.51 28.68 6.56
CA TRP A 195 4.93 28.17 7.88
C TRP A 195 4.56 29.16 8.99
N PRO A 196 3.32 29.12 9.50
CA PRO A 196 2.82 30.10 10.48
C PRO A 196 3.37 29.89 11.90
N GLY A 197 4.10 28.80 12.16
CA GLY A 197 4.72 28.51 13.44
C GLY A 197 5.60 27.26 13.37
N THR A 198 6.28 26.94 14.47
CA THR A 198 7.07 25.71 14.60
C THR A 198 6.18 24.48 14.41
N ASN A 199 6.59 23.55 13.54
CA ASN A 199 5.84 22.34 13.19
C ASN A 199 4.47 22.58 12.56
N LEU A 200 4.16 23.80 12.13
CA LEU A 200 2.90 24.12 11.45
C LEU A 200 3.17 24.44 9.99
N GLU A 201 2.37 23.83 9.12
CA GLU A 201 2.37 24.12 7.69
C GLU A 201 0.97 24.34 7.18
N VAL A 202 0.85 25.21 6.19
CA VAL A 202 -0.40 25.41 5.45
C VAL A 202 -0.11 25.33 3.96
N HIS A 203 -0.77 24.39 3.30
CA HIS A 203 -0.70 24.18 1.86
C HIS A 203 -2.01 24.68 1.24
N VAL A 204 -1.94 25.69 0.38
CA VAL A 204 -3.11 26.30 -0.27
C VAL A 204 -3.06 26.08 -1.77
N PHE A 205 -4.09 25.43 -2.29
CA PHE A 205 -4.37 25.34 -3.71
C PHE A 205 -5.38 26.42 -4.04
N LYS A 206 -5.03 27.39 -4.88
CA LYS A 206 -5.94 28.48 -5.25
C LYS A 206 -5.83 28.79 -6.73
N THR A 207 -6.96 28.66 -7.42
CA THR A 207 -7.11 28.98 -8.84
C THR A 207 -7.33 30.48 -9.05
N GLU A 208 -7.07 30.96 -10.28
CA GLU A 208 -7.34 32.35 -10.67
C GLU A 208 -8.84 32.72 -10.60
N SER A 209 -9.74 31.74 -10.80
CA SER A 209 -11.19 31.92 -10.67
C SER A 209 -11.65 32.06 -9.22
N GLY A 210 -10.77 31.84 -8.25
CA GLY A 210 -11.03 32.00 -6.82
C GLY A 210 -11.42 30.72 -6.08
N ALA A 211 -11.56 29.58 -6.77
CA ALA A 211 -11.73 28.29 -6.09
C ALA A 211 -10.46 27.94 -5.29
N CYS A 212 -10.64 27.45 -4.07
CA CYS A 212 -9.56 27.33 -3.09
C CYS A 212 -9.75 26.09 -2.21
N ALA A 213 -8.71 25.28 -2.05
CA ALA A 213 -8.63 24.21 -1.06
C ALA A 213 -7.38 24.39 -0.19
N ALA A 214 -7.46 24.09 1.10
CA ALA A 214 -6.34 24.23 2.03
C ALA A 214 -6.17 23.00 2.92
N PHE A 215 -4.92 22.70 3.23
CA PHE A 215 -4.50 21.67 4.18
C PHE A 215 -3.71 22.36 5.29
N LEU A 216 -4.16 22.20 6.55
CA LEU A 216 -3.54 22.79 7.72
C LEU A 216 -2.89 21.66 8.53
N ALA A 217 -1.57 21.62 8.57
CA ALA A 217 -0.80 20.54 9.17
C ALA A 217 -0.20 20.94 10.52
N ASN A 218 -0.28 20.04 11.49
CA ASN A 218 0.48 20.07 12.73
C ASN A 218 1.35 18.81 12.82
N TYR A 219 2.66 19.00 12.70
CA TYR A 219 3.66 17.94 12.79
C TYR A 219 4.17 17.68 14.21
N ASP A 220 3.73 18.47 15.20
CA ASP A 220 4.05 18.18 16.60
C ASP A 220 3.36 16.88 17.00
N THR A 221 4.13 15.91 17.48
CA THR A 221 3.63 14.58 17.83
C THR A 221 3.01 14.51 19.23
N LYS A 222 3.11 15.58 20.01
CA LYS A 222 2.71 15.61 21.43
C LYS A 222 1.67 16.67 21.75
N SER A 223 1.71 17.81 21.07
CA SER A 223 0.94 19.00 21.44
C SER A 223 -0.03 19.42 20.34
N SER A 224 -1.27 19.72 20.74
CA SER A 224 -2.21 20.41 19.88
C SER A 224 -1.76 21.85 19.64
N ALA A 225 -2.07 22.39 18.47
CA ALA A 225 -1.80 23.77 18.11
C ALA A 225 -3.07 24.52 17.72
N LYS A 226 -3.10 25.83 17.94
CA LYS A 226 -4.14 26.71 17.38
C LYS A 226 -3.52 27.54 16.27
N ILE A 227 -4.09 27.47 15.08
CA ILE A 227 -3.67 28.26 13.93
C ILE A 227 -4.76 29.24 13.53
N THR A 228 -4.37 30.46 13.16
CA THR A 228 -5.26 31.41 12.48
C THR A 228 -5.00 31.32 10.98
N PHE A 229 -6.01 30.94 10.21
CA PHE A 229 -5.93 30.87 8.75
C PHE A 229 -7.12 31.62 8.13
N GLY A 230 -6.83 32.61 7.28
CA GLY A 230 -7.80 33.63 6.89
C GLY A 230 -8.26 34.43 8.12
N ASN A 231 -9.56 34.44 8.39
CA ASN A 231 -10.18 35.10 9.55
C ASN A 231 -10.80 34.09 10.54
N ARG A 232 -10.31 32.84 10.54
CA ARG A 232 -10.83 31.76 11.38
C ARG A 232 -9.69 31.09 12.15
N GLN A 233 -10.03 30.59 13.34
CA GLN A 233 -9.12 29.83 14.18
C GLN A 233 -9.44 28.34 14.06
N TYR A 234 -8.41 27.53 13.90
CA TYR A 234 -8.52 26.07 13.81
C TYR A 234 -7.66 25.44 14.90
N ASP A 235 -8.25 24.51 15.63
CA ASP A 235 -7.53 23.67 16.57
C ASP A 235 -7.02 22.44 15.81
N LEU A 236 -5.71 22.22 15.78
CA LEU A 236 -5.07 21.08 15.14
C LEU A 236 -4.56 20.12 16.23
N PRO A 237 -5.09 18.89 16.34
CA PRO A 237 -4.50 17.85 17.19
C PRO A 237 -3.03 17.57 16.85
N PRO A 238 -2.28 16.91 17.75
CA PRO A 238 -0.94 16.42 17.43
C PRO A 238 -0.98 15.51 16.19
N TRP A 239 0.08 15.56 15.37
CA TRP A 239 0.26 14.71 14.19
C TRP A 239 -1.00 14.61 13.31
N SER A 240 -1.51 15.78 12.89
CA SER A 240 -2.77 15.84 12.16
C SER A 240 -2.78 16.86 11.03
N ILE A 241 -3.62 16.62 10.03
CA ILE A 241 -3.90 17.54 8.94
C ILE A 241 -5.41 17.77 8.85
N SER A 242 -5.82 19.03 8.88
CA SER A 242 -7.20 19.46 8.60
C SER A 242 -7.37 19.81 7.12
N ILE A 243 -8.46 19.35 6.51
CA ILE A 243 -8.77 19.57 5.08
C ILE A 243 -9.95 20.53 4.96
N LEU A 244 -9.75 21.61 4.21
CA LEU A 244 -10.71 22.69 3.98
C LEU A 244 -10.94 22.84 2.46
N PRO A 245 -11.96 22.20 1.88
CA PRO A 245 -12.19 22.21 0.43
C PRO A 245 -12.57 23.57 -0.17
N ASP A 246 -12.94 24.54 0.69
CA ASP A 246 -13.31 25.91 0.36
C ASP A 246 -12.37 26.95 1.01
N CYS A 247 -11.25 26.49 1.59
CA CYS A 247 -10.32 27.27 2.44
C CYS A 247 -10.97 27.92 3.69
N LYS A 248 -12.18 27.50 4.10
CA LYS A 248 -12.94 28.13 5.20
C LYS A 248 -13.52 27.14 6.20
N THR A 249 -13.97 25.98 5.76
CA THR A 249 -14.73 25.04 6.57
C THR A 249 -13.94 23.73 6.64
N GLU A 250 -13.48 23.37 7.83
CA GLU A 250 -12.87 22.06 8.05
C GLU A 250 -13.96 20.99 7.88
N VAL A 251 -13.78 20.08 6.93
CA VAL A 251 -14.69 18.95 6.71
C VAL A 251 -14.11 17.63 7.24
N PHE A 252 -12.79 17.59 7.45
CA PHE A 252 -12.06 16.42 7.90
C PHE A 252 -10.76 16.82 8.61
N ASN A 253 -10.40 16.08 9.66
CA ASN A 253 -9.06 16.13 10.25
C ASN A 253 -8.57 14.70 10.47
N THR A 254 -7.32 14.42 10.12
CA THR A 254 -6.77 13.06 10.11
C THR A 254 -6.70 12.39 11.48
N ALA A 255 -6.66 13.15 12.57
CA ALA A 255 -6.67 12.63 13.94
C ALA A 255 -8.05 12.69 14.61
N ARG A 256 -9.03 13.37 14.00
CA ARG A 256 -10.43 13.39 14.47
C ARG A 256 -11.20 12.31 13.75
N VAL A 257 -11.18 11.11 14.32
CA VAL A 257 -12.01 9.99 13.83
C VAL A 257 -13.48 10.32 14.13
N ASN A 258 -14.11 11.04 13.20
CA ASN A 258 -15.52 11.40 13.22
C ASN A 258 -16.35 10.17 12.90
N CYS A 259 -16.44 9.26 13.86
CA CYS A 259 -17.45 8.24 13.75
C CYS A 259 -18.79 8.92 14.06
N LEU A 260 -19.58 9.22 13.03
CA LEU A 260 -21.04 9.38 13.18
C LEU A 260 -21.65 8.14 13.88
N MET A 261 -20.88 7.04 14.02
CA MET A 261 -21.19 5.89 14.86
C MET A 261 -20.73 5.98 16.33
N GLN A 262 -19.89 6.94 16.76
CA GLN A 262 -19.64 7.15 18.21
C GLN A 262 -20.89 7.68 18.93
N LYS A 263 -21.75 8.45 18.24
CA LYS A 263 -23.06 8.87 18.77
C LYS A 263 -24.15 7.79 18.68
N LEU A 264 -23.94 6.74 17.89
CA LEU A 264 -24.87 5.60 17.72
C LEU A 264 -24.37 4.31 18.38
N GLY A 265 -23.31 4.38 19.20
CA GLY A 265 -22.67 3.22 19.80
C GLY A 265 -21.70 2.58 18.83
N ALA A 266 -20.44 3.01 18.87
CA ALA A 266 -19.38 2.32 18.15
C ALA A 266 -19.33 0.89 18.70
N GLN A 267 -19.77 -0.07 17.90
CA GLN A 267 -19.25 -1.41 18.03
C GLN A 267 -17.77 -1.31 17.67
N SER A 268 -16.92 -1.13 18.69
CA SER A 268 -15.61 -1.76 18.71
C SER A 268 -15.83 -3.29 18.78
N SER A 269 -16.54 -3.85 17.80
CA SER A 269 -16.75 -5.29 17.72
C SER A 269 -15.38 -5.86 17.41
N GLN A 270 -14.64 -6.20 18.47
CA GLN A 270 -13.57 -7.17 18.34
C GLN A 270 -14.19 -8.37 17.67
N MET A 271 -13.73 -8.65 16.45
CA MET A 271 -14.18 -9.82 15.74
C MET A 271 -13.90 -11.03 16.61
N LYS A 272 -14.96 -11.75 16.93
CA LYS A 272 -14.89 -12.94 17.74
C LYS A 272 -15.42 -14.08 16.92
N MET A 273 -14.53 -15.00 16.58
CA MET A 273 -14.94 -16.29 16.03
C MET A 273 -15.78 -16.99 17.11
N THR A 274 -17.07 -17.16 16.84
CA THR A 274 -17.96 -17.95 17.68
C THR A 274 -18.01 -19.36 17.11
N PRO A 275 -17.73 -20.41 17.92
CA PRO A 275 -17.93 -21.78 17.48
C PRO A 275 -19.37 -21.98 17.01
N VAL A 276 -19.54 -22.63 15.87
CA VAL A 276 -20.84 -23.12 15.42
C VAL A 276 -21.00 -24.55 15.95
N ASP A 277 -22.10 -24.83 16.65
CA ASP A 277 -22.32 -26.09 17.34
C ASP A 277 -22.17 -27.32 16.41
N GLY A 278 -21.35 -28.27 16.83
CA GLY A 278 -21.10 -29.52 16.12
C GLY A 278 -19.71 -30.08 16.42
N SER A 279 -19.62 -31.37 16.71
CA SER A 279 -18.34 -32.08 16.77
C SER A 279 -18.11 -32.80 15.43
N PHE A 280 -16.90 -32.72 14.90
CA PHE A 280 -16.50 -33.56 13.77
C PHE A 280 -16.22 -35.01 14.24
N SER A 281 -16.66 -36.00 13.47
CA SER A 281 -16.25 -37.40 13.63
C SER A 281 -14.94 -37.59 12.87
N TRP A 282 -13.82 -37.67 13.60
CA TRP A 282 -12.48 -37.77 13.01
C TRP A 282 -12.07 -39.22 12.76
N GLU A 283 -11.35 -39.43 11.66
CA GLU A 283 -10.56 -40.63 11.39
C GLU A 283 -9.08 -40.23 11.38
N SER A 284 -8.18 -41.18 11.64
CA SER A 284 -6.73 -40.93 11.63
C SER A 284 -5.98 -41.96 10.78
N TYR A 285 -4.94 -41.48 10.11
CA TYR A 285 -3.95 -42.29 9.40
C TYR A 285 -2.57 -41.85 9.87
N ASN A 286 -1.69 -42.82 10.14
CA ASN A 286 -0.30 -42.54 10.49
C ASN A 286 0.54 -42.58 9.22
N GLU A 287 1.15 -41.47 8.87
CA GLU A 287 2.19 -41.42 7.85
C GLU A 287 3.44 -42.13 8.40
N GLU A 288 3.89 -43.17 7.73
CA GLU A 288 5.08 -43.93 8.14
C GLU A 288 6.36 -43.15 7.76
N PRO A 289 7.41 -43.14 8.61
CA PRO A 289 8.69 -42.58 8.23
C PRO A 289 9.24 -43.26 6.97
N ALA A 290 9.83 -42.47 6.06
CA ALA A 290 10.52 -43.04 4.92
C ALA A 290 11.69 -43.92 5.39
N SER A 291 11.77 -45.14 4.87
CA SER A 291 12.87 -46.08 5.10
C SER A 291 13.75 -46.16 3.87
N SER A 292 15.06 -45.99 4.02
CA SER A 292 16.01 -46.23 2.93
C SER A 292 15.94 -47.68 2.49
N SER A 293 15.70 -47.90 1.20
CA SER A 293 15.70 -49.24 0.59
C SER A 293 16.46 -49.21 -0.73
N GLU A 294 16.96 -50.36 -1.20
CA GLU A 294 17.66 -50.44 -2.49
C GLU A 294 16.78 -50.04 -3.70
N ASP A 295 15.45 -49.89 -3.50
CA ASP A 295 14.47 -49.47 -4.50
C ASP A 295 14.17 -47.95 -4.49
N ASP A 296 14.96 -47.15 -3.76
CA ASP A 296 14.77 -45.70 -3.72
C ASP A 296 14.94 -45.07 -5.11
N PRO A 297 13.97 -44.27 -5.60
CA PRO A 297 13.91 -43.84 -7.00
C PRO A 297 15.02 -42.85 -7.38
N ILE A 298 15.69 -42.24 -6.40
CA ILE A 298 16.71 -41.21 -6.59
C ILE A 298 17.79 -41.35 -5.51
N THR A 299 19.04 -41.60 -5.92
CA THR A 299 20.20 -41.71 -5.01
C THR A 299 21.36 -40.83 -5.48
N ALA A 300 22.17 -40.34 -4.54
CA ALA A 300 23.34 -39.50 -4.83
C ALA A 300 24.42 -39.63 -3.74
N ASN A 301 25.69 -39.57 -4.13
CA ASN A 301 26.84 -39.52 -3.20
C ASN A 301 27.13 -38.10 -2.66
N VAL A 302 26.18 -37.18 -2.79
CA VAL A 302 26.28 -35.78 -2.36
C VAL A 302 24.92 -35.31 -1.84
N LEU A 303 24.91 -34.33 -0.94
CA LEU A 303 23.67 -33.67 -0.53
C LEU A 303 23.21 -32.73 -1.63
N TRP A 304 21.96 -32.88 -2.06
CA TRP A 304 21.32 -31.97 -3.01
C TRP A 304 20.53 -30.88 -2.30
N GLU A 305 20.40 -29.72 -2.94
CA GLU A 305 19.57 -28.63 -2.45
C GLU A 305 18.08 -28.96 -2.66
N GLN A 306 17.22 -28.59 -1.70
CA GLN A 306 15.83 -29.04 -1.65
C GLN A 306 15.00 -28.57 -2.85
N ILE A 307 15.06 -27.30 -3.22
CA ILE A 307 14.29 -26.74 -4.36
C ILE A 307 14.74 -27.40 -5.67
N ASN A 308 16.02 -27.71 -5.82
CA ASN A 308 16.53 -28.41 -6.99
C ASN A 308 15.92 -29.82 -7.14
N VAL A 309 15.69 -30.53 -6.04
CA VAL A 309 15.10 -31.88 -6.06
C VAL A 309 13.58 -31.83 -6.18
N THR A 310 12.92 -31.08 -5.29
CA THR A 310 11.45 -31.05 -5.24
C THR A 310 10.85 -30.21 -6.36
N ARG A 311 11.60 -29.27 -6.94
CA ARG A 311 11.06 -28.27 -7.88
C ARG A 311 9.85 -27.53 -7.32
N ASP A 312 9.83 -27.36 -6.00
CA ASP A 312 8.70 -26.80 -5.25
C ASP A 312 7.38 -27.54 -5.49
N SER A 313 7.41 -28.84 -5.81
CA SER A 313 6.20 -29.66 -5.93
C SER A 313 5.63 -30.10 -4.57
N SER A 314 6.45 -30.05 -3.51
CA SER A 314 6.11 -30.39 -2.13
C SER A 314 7.01 -29.62 -1.16
N ASP A 315 6.50 -29.34 0.03
CA ASP A 315 7.24 -28.68 1.12
C ASP A 315 8.23 -29.65 1.79
N TYR A 316 8.04 -30.95 1.59
CA TYR A 316 8.78 -32.01 2.26
C TYR A 316 9.78 -32.69 1.31
N LEU A 317 11.00 -32.89 1.81
CA LEU A 317 12.03 -33.72 1.19
C LEU A 317 12.70 -34.57 2.27
N TRP A 318 12.66 -35.89 2.10
CA TRP A 318 13.38 -36.81 2.98
C TRP A 318 14.84 -36.91 2.55
N TYR A 319 15.76 -36.61 3.47
CA TYR A 319 17.19 -36.90 3.33
C TYR A 319 17.51 -38.15 4.14
N MET A 320 17.92 -39.22 3.46
CA MET A 320 18.15 -40.53 4.07
C MET A 320 19.58 -41.01 3.79
N THR A 321 20.19 -41.70 4.75
CA THR A 321 21.48 -42.38 4.62
C THR A 321 21.48 -43.61 5.52
N GLU A 322 22.19 -44.67 5.12
CA GLU A 322 22.50 -45.83 5.97
C GLU A 322 23.71 -45.58 6.89
#